data_AF-A0A943FJ13-F1
#
_entry.id   AF-A0A943FJ13-F1
#
_cell.length_a   1.000
_cell.length_b   1.000
_cell.length_c   1.000
_cell.angle_alpha   90.00
_cell.angle_beta   90.00
_cell.angle_gamma   90.00
#
_symmetry.space_group_name_H-M   'P 1'
#
loop_
_entity.id
_entity.type
_entity.pdbx_description
1 polymer ?
#
loop_
_entity_poly.entity_id
_entity_poly.type
_entity_poly.pdbx_seq_one_letter_code
_entity_poly.pdbx_strand_id
1 'polypeptide(L)'
;MKKALATILALVMAIGLCSVSWADDPVTLKVDPSVSYTTAPARAADATYKTIAEAITAAQAGDTIALVNDLTVDGDSYTEVKKALTIDFGGCTMTVAAGGGFDVYSDLTLKNGTLECLKWAAWVQSGAKLTVAADMVINATSTDANKGGITVQNTGSEVTVYGKVTAAGGAAISGIGNASDGGVTINIEDGAVVTNTNDGGLGIYYPNTSNLNIKGGTITGATGIYVKCGSVSVTGGTIVGNGAKADYAYYGNGGNPTGEALVIDKCNYPGGDPAVSITGGTFSSTNANAVGSYVGNNATGVVTGFITGGTFSSDVDAYVAADKIVQKDGGAYKVVADGAITSGTYTSQPTVPSGYKATKNDDGTWTVTKISYYYYPSTSDTTTSTTTKGSPKTFDAGIAVYVGMALTSAAGVAFVGKKRED
;
A
#
# COMPACT_ATOMS: atom_id res chain seq x y z
N MET A 1 4.15 -56.34 -6.13
CA MET A 1 4.13 -54.86 -6.22
C MET A 1 3.85 -54.16 -4.89
N LYS A 2 2.83 -54.55 -4.09
CA LYS A 2 2.53 -53.86 -2.81
C LYS A 2 3.64 -53.90 -1.75
N LYS A 3 4.42 -55.00 -1.66
CA LYS A 3 5.50 -55.12 -0.66
C LYS A 3 6.73 -54.25 -0.99
N ALA A 4 7.08 -54.10 -2.26
CA ALA A 4 8.20 -53.25 -2.70
C ALA A 4 7.88 -51.76 -2.55
N LEU A 5 6.63 -51.36 -2.80
CA LEU A 5 6.18 -49.98 -2.64
C LEU A 5 6.21 -49.54 -1.16
N ALA A 6 5.86 -50.46 -0.23
CA ALA A 6 5.94 -50.19 1.20
C ALA A 6 7.38 -50.05 1.71
N THR A 7 8.34 -50.79 1.14
CA THR A 7 9.77 -50.67 1.51
C THR A 7 10.38 -49.38 1.00
N ILE A 8 10.01 -48.95 -0.22
CA ILE A 8 10.44 -47.66 -0.79
C ILE A 8 9.82 -46.49 0.00
N LEU A 9 8.54 -46.57 0.37
CA LEU A 9 7.89 -45.52 1.16
C LEU A 9 8.48 -45.41 2.57
N ALA A 10 8.82 -46.54 3.20
CA ALA A 10 9.51 -46.54 4.50
C ALA A 10 10.95 -46.00 4.40
N LEU A 11 11.66 -46.26 3.31
CA LEU A 11 13.01 -45.72 3.08
C LEU A 11 12.97 -44.21 2.79
N VAL A 12 11.98 -43.72 2.04
CA VAL A 12 11.76 -42.29 1.77
C VAL A 12 11.38 -41.54 3.06
N MET A 13 10.55 -42.13 3.92
CA MET A 13 10.24 -41.55 5.23
C MET A 13 11.43 -41.60 6.20
N ALA A 14 12.28 -42.63 6.13
CA ALA A 14 13.51 -42.71 6.94
C ALA A 14 14.59 -41.71 6.48
N ILE A 15 14.71 -41.43 5.17
CA ILE A 15 15.64 -40.41 4.64
C ILE A 15 15.17 -38.99 4.99
N GLY A 16 13.85 -38.76 5.17
CA GLY A 16 13.31 -37.50 5.69
C GLY A 16 13.47 -37.30 7.22
N LEU A 17 13.83 -38.36 7.96
CA LEU A 17 14.03 -38.34 9.42
C LEU A 17 15.50 -38.41 9.83
N CYS A 18 16.42 -38.75 8.92
CA CYS A 18 17.83 -38.48 9.12
C CYS A 18 18.01 -36.97 8.97
N SER A 19 18.13 -36.25 10.09
CA SER A 19 18.79 -34.95 10.07
C SER A 19 20.13 -35.16 9.39
N VAL A 20 20.24 -34.67 8.17
CA VAL A 20 21.53 -34.40 7.57
C VAL A 20 22.21 -33.41 8.52
N SER A 21 23.00 -33.93 9.46
CA SER A 21 24.02 -33.17 10.18
C SER A 21 25.13 -32.85 9.18
N TRP A 22 24.79 -32.05 8.18
CA TRP A 22 25.78 -31.46 7.30
C TRP A 22 26.28 -30.24 8.04
N ALA A 23 27.54 -30.36 8.45
CA ALA A 23 28.47 -29.30 8.80
C ALA A 23 27.83 -28.00 9.34
N ASP A 24 28.07 -27.73 10.63
CA ASP A 24 28.34 -26.37 11.11
C ASP A 24 29.49 -25.79 10.26
N ASP A 25 29.23 -25.41 9.01
CA ASP A 25 30.08 -24.44 8.36
C ASP A 25 30.00 -23.21 9.28
N PRO A 26 31.10 -22.81 9.93
CA PRO A 26 31.03 -21.78 10.94
C PRO A 26 30.52 -20.49 10.28
N VAL A 27 29.35 -20.02 10.72
CA VAL A 27 28.85 -18.72 10.30
C VAL A 27 29.92 -17.68 10.63
N THR A 28 30.32 -16.92 9.62
CA THR A 28 31.42 -15.97 9.72
C THR A 28 30.87 -14.57 9.46
N LEU A 29 30.52 -13.85 10.52
CA LEU A 29 30.05 -12.46 10.41
C LEU A 29 31.25 -11.51 10.37
N LYS A 30 31.27 -10.56 9.43
CA LYS A 30 32.32 -9.53 9.37
C LYS A 30 31.81 -8.20 9.88
N VAL A 31 32.67 -7.44 10.55
CA VAL A 31 32.38 -6.03 10.88
C VAL A 31 33.41 -5.15 10.21
N ASP A 32 32.95 -4.22 9.36
CA ASP A 32 33.82 -3.28 8.65
C ASP A 32 34.18 -2.08 9.56
N PRO A 33 35.47 -1.91 9.94
CA PRO A 33 35.92 -0.83 10.80
C PRO A 33 36.25 0.47 10.04
N SER A 34 35.88 0.61 8.75
CA SER A 34 36.25 1.75 7.90
C SER A 34 35.73 3.13 8.39
N VAL A 35 34.99 3.16 9.50
CA VAL A 35 34.55 4.38 10.20
C VAL A 35 35.31 4.52 11.53
N SER A 36 36.21 5.50 11.63
CA SER A 36 37.15 5.66 12.75
C SER A 36 36.58 6.46 13.93
N TYR A 37 36.76 5.97 15.16
CA TYR A 37 36.66 6.76 16.40
C TYR A 37 37.97 6.81 17.18
N THR A 38 38.18 7.93 17.87
CA THR A 38 39.33 8.17 18.75
C THR A 38 39.31 7.21 19.94
N THR A 39 40.31 6.32 20.02
CA THR A 39 40.60 5.36 21.12
C THR A 39 39.79 4.05 21.19
N ALA A 40 39.53 3.40 20.06
CA ALA A 40 39.12 1.99 20.05
C ALA A 40 40.35 1.06 20.16
N PRO A 41 40.25 -0.13 20.78
CA PRO A 41 41.28 -1.16 20.63
C PRO A 41 41.46 -1.45 19.12
N ALA A 42 42.69 -1.73 18.69
CA ALA A 42 42.98 -2.09 17.30
C ALA A 42 42.13 -3.30 16.91
N ARG A 43 41.06 -3.06 16.14
CA ARG A 43 40.21 -4.12 15.60
C ARG A 43 40.84 -4.53 14.28
N ALA A 44 41.14 -5.82 14.13
CA ALA A 44 41.64 -6.31 12.85
C ALA A 44 40.57 -6.04 11.77
N ALA A 45 40.98 -5.50 10.63
CA ALA A 45 40.15 -5.59 9.42
C ALA A 45 39.80 -7.08 9.21
N ASP A 46 38.53 -7.37 8.94
CA ASP A 46 38.00 -8.73 8.79
C ASP A 46 37.86 -9.57 10.07
N ALA A 47 37.70 -8.96 11.25
CA ALA A 47 37.32 -9.72 12.45
C ALA A 47 36.01 -10.50 12.21
N THR A 48 36.02 -11.80 12.56
CA THR A 48 34.92 -12.73 12.32
C THR A 48 34.19 -13.10 13.60
N TYR A 49 32.86 -13.16 13.58
CA TYR A 49 32.02 -13.52 14.73
C TYR A 49 31.09 -14.68 14.40
N LYS A 50 30.77 -15.52 15.39
CA LYS A 50 29.89 -16.69 15.21
C LYS A 50 28.42 -16.32 15.32
N THR A 51 28.10 -15.34 16.17
CA THR A 51 26.72 -14.90 16.41
C THR A 51 26.54 -13.42 16.11
N ILE A 52 25.32 -13.05 15.74
CA ILE A 52 24.96 -11.65 15.49
C ILE A 52 25.16 -10.77 16.75
N ALA A 53 24.89 -11.33 17.93
CA ALA A 53 25.03 -10.63 19.20
C ALA A 53 26.50 -10.30 19.53
N GLU A 54 27.42 -11.22 19.25
CA GLU A 54 28.87 -10.97 19.40
C GLU A 54 29.34 -9.88 18.42
N ALA A 55 28.88 -9.93 17.17
CA ALA A 55 29.21 -8.93 16.16
C ALA A 55 28.74 -7.52 16.58
N ILE A 56 27.48 -7.40 17.04
CA ILE A 56 26.90 -6.13 17.54
C ILE A 56 27.63 -5.62 18.79
N THR A 57 27.99 -6.54 19.71
CA THR A 57 28.73 -6.18 20.93
C THR A 57 30.06 -5.54 20.58
N ALA A 58 30.78 -6.13 19.62
CA ALA A 58 32.06 -5.64 19.18
C ALA A 58 31.95 -4.40 18.27
N ALA A 59 30.84 -4.21 17.56
CA ALA A 59 30.60 -3.10 16.63
C ALA A 59 30.62 -1.72 17.31
N GLN A 60 31.04 -0.70 16.55
CA GLN A 60 30.92 0.71 16.90
C GLN A 60 29.70 1.32 16.19
N ALA A 61 29.26 2.48 16.66
CA ALA A 61 28.18 3.19 15.98
C ALA A 61 28.62 3.55 14.54
N GLY A 62 27.75 3.34 13.57
CA GLY A 62 28.04 3.53 12.14
C GLY A 62 28.66 2.32 11.44
N ASP A 63 29.07 1.27 12.15
CA ASP A 63 29.64 0.07 11.54
C ASP A 63 28.62 -0.68 10.65
N THR A 64 29.15 -1.41 9.68
CA THR A 64 28.39 -2.42 8.92
C THR A 64 28.78 -3.83 9.36
N ILE A 65 27.77 -4.62 9.71
CA ILE A 65 27.89 -6.06 9.96
C ILE A 65 27.43 -6.80 8.70
N ALA A 66 28.28 -7.64 8.12
CA ALA A 66 27.98 -8.42 6.92
C ALA A 66 27.83 -9.91 7.25
N LEU A 67 26.73 -10.52 6.81
CA LEU A 67 26.59 -11.97 6.72
C LEU A 67 27.32 -12.47 5.47
N VAL A 68 28.02 -13.60 5.61
CA VAL A 68 28.69 -14.26 4.48
C VAL A 68 28.15 -15.67 4.22
N ASN A 69 27.31 -16.16 5.12
CA ASN A 69 26.55 -17.40 5.05
C ASN A 69 25.19 -17.19 5.73
N ASP A 70 24.24 -18.07 5.45
CA ASP A 70 22.98 -18.11 6.20
C ASP A 70 23.27 -18.30 7.70
N LEU A 71 22.48 -17.62 8.54
CA LEU A 71 22.66 -17.59 9.99
C LEU A 71 21.37 -18.05 10.68
N THR A 72 21.46 -19.10 11.48
CA THR A 72 20.39 -19.46 12.42
C THR A 72 20.70 -18.86 13.79
N VAL A 73 19.77 -18.10 14.35
CA VAL A 73 19.78 -17.66 15.74
C VAL A 73 18.87 -18.58 16.55
N ASP A 74 19.52 -19.41 17.36
CA ASP A 74 18.84 -20.29 18.29
C ASP A 74 18.41 -19.57 19.57
N GLY A 75 17.28 -20.01 20.13
CA GLY A 75 16.75 -19.49 21.40
C GLY A 75 15.51 -18.61 21.25
N ASP A 76 14.85 -18.37 22.38
CA ASP A 76 13.60 -17.61 22.45
C ASP A 76 13.81 -16.11 22.77
N SER A 77 15.01 -15.60 22.53
CA SER A 77 15.39 -14.20 22.75
C SER A 77 15.31 -13.37 21.48
N TYR A 78 15.40 -12.06 21.65
CA TYR A 78 15.57 -11.09 20.57
C TYR A 78 16.99 -10.52 20.57
N THR A 79 17.39 -9.93 19.45
CA THR A 79 18.71 -9.30 19.30
C THR A 79 18.59 -7.80 19.54
N GLU A 80 19.15 -7.29 20.64
CA GLU A 80 19.16 -5.86 20.92
C GLU A 80 20.18 -5.11 20.05
N VAL A 81 19.76 -3.97 19.52
CA VAL A 81 20.61 -3.01 18.81
C VAL A 81 20.57 -1.67 19.54
N LYS A 82 21.66 -1.36 20.24
CA LYS A 82 21.82 -0.14 21.08
C LYS A 82 22.84 0.86 20.53
N LYS A 83 23.32 0.64 19.30
CA LYS A 83 24.27 1.50 18.58
C LYS A 83 23.75 1.64 17.15
N ALA A 84 24.00 2.79 16.53
CA ALA A 84 23.63 2.97 15.14
C ALA A 84 24.39 1.96 14.28
N LEU A 85 23.74 1.16 13.45
CA LEU A 85 24.40 0.09 12.68
C LEU A 85 23.73 -0.13 11.32
N THR A 86 24.49 -0.70 10.38
CA THR A 86 23.95 -1.38 9.21
C THR A 86 24.18 -2.88 9.35
N ILE A 87 23.16 -3.71 9.08
CA ILE A 87 23.32 -5.15 8.89
C ILE A 87 23.05 -5.45 7.42
N ASP A 88 24.12 -5.79 6.70
CA ASP A 88 24.10 -6.24 5.32
C ASP A 88 24.00 -7.77 5.32
N PHE A 89 22.87 -8.30 4.84
CA PHE A 89 22.65 -9.73 4.84
C PHE A 89 23.42 -10.44 3.72
N GLY A 90 24.11 -9.73 2.82
CA GLY A 90 24.98 -10.34 1.81
C GLY A 90 24.27 -11.24 0.79
N GLY A 91 22.95 -11.14 0.69
CA GLY A 91 22.07 -12.06 -0.04
C GLY A 91 21.70 -13.32 0.75
N CYS A 92 22.19 -13.47 1.98
CA CYS A 92 21.92 -14.58 2.88
C CYS A 92 20.59 -14.43 3.63
N THR A 93 20.19 -15.51 4.30
CA THR A 93 19.05 -15.57 5.20
C THR A 93 19.50 -15.64 6.65
N MET A 94 18.94 -14.78 7.49
CA MET A 94 19.00 -14.93 8.95
C MET A 94 17.69 -15.50 9.44
N THR A 95 17.71 -16.66 10.10
CA THR A 95 16.54 -17.32 10.66
C THR A 95 16.55 -17.24 12.18
N VAL A 96 15.54 -16.61 12.77
CA VAL A 96 15.29 -16.58 14.22
C VAL A 96 14.17 -17.59 14.53
N ALA A 97 14.58 -18.79 14.96
CA ALA A 97 13.71 -19.96 14.95
C ALA A 97 12.58 -19.95 16.01
N ALA A 98 12.79 -19.28 17.16
CA ALA A 98 11.81 -19.27 18.25
C ALA A 98 11.47 -17.85 18.76
N GLY A 99 12.44 -16.93 18.72
CA GLY A 99 12.31 -15.57 19.24
C GLY A 99 11.77 -14.52 18.25
N GLY A 100 11.92 -13.26 18.66
CA GLY A 100 11.74 -12.09 17.80
C GLY A 100 13.06 -11.66 17.17
N GLY A 101 13.02 -10.90 16.08
CA GLY A 101 14.21 -10.44 15.36
C GLY A 101 15.02 -9.42 16.16
N PHE A 102 14.82 -8.13 15.88
CA PHE A 102 15.62 -7.04 16.44
C PHE A 102 14.83 -6.13 17.39
N ASP A 103 15.33 -5.92 18.60
CA ASP A 103 14.86 -4.86 19.50
C ASP A 103 15.77 -3.62 19.32
N VAL A 104 15.23 -2.56 18.73
CA VAL A 104 15.97 -1.47 18.10
C VAL A 104 15.85 -0.20 18.96
N TYR A 105 16.95 0.14 19.63
CA TYR A 105 17.10 1.32 20.49
C TYR A 105 18.00 2.40 19.87
N SER A 106 18.59 2.13 18.71
CA SER A 106 19.41 3.09 17.94
C SER A 106 19.28 2.77 16.44
N ASP A 107 19.64 3.73 15.59
CA ASP A 107 19.36 3.66 14.15
C ASP A 107 19.89 2.37 13.52
N LEU A 108 19.02 1.65 12.81
CA LEU A 108 19.35 0.37 12.19
C LEU A 108 18.95 0.38 10.73
N THR A 109 19.87 -0.01 9.86
CA THR A 109 19.56 -0.32 8.46
C THR A 109 19.69 -1.82 8.23
N LEU A 110 18.63 -2.44 7.72
CA LEU A 110 18.63 -3.84 7.26
C LEU A 110 18.58 -3.84 5.73
N LYS A 111 19.51 -4.55 5.08
CA LYS A 111 19.60 -4.57 3.61
C LYS A 111 20.09 -5.91 3.07
N ASN A 112 19.84 -6.13 1.78
CA ASN A 112 20.45 -7.15 0.95
C ASN A 112 20.29 -8.58 1.49
N GLY A 113 19.07 -9.07 1.64
CA GLY A 113 18.83 -10.46 2.06
C GLY A 113 17.50 -10.65 2.77
N THR A 114 17.40 -11.72 3.55
CA THR A 114 16.13 -12.16 4.16
C THR A 114 16.25 -12.34 5.66
N LEU A 115 15.34 -11.73 6.42
CA LEU A 115 15.10 -12.04 7.83
C LEU A 115 13.84 -12.90 7.95
N GLU A 116 14.02 -14.14 8.36
CA GLU A 116 12.95 -15.05 8.75
C GLU A 116 12.85 -15.08 10.27
N CYS A 117 11.71 -14.75 10.83
CA CYS A 117 11.50 -14.79 12.28
C CYS A 117 10.16 -15.41 12.62
N LEU A 118 10.13 -16.23 13.68
CA LEU A 118 8.88 -16.83 14.12
C LEU A 118 7.93 -15.78 14.71
N LYS A 119 8.41 -14.91 15.61
CA LYS A 119 7.58 -13.93 16.32
C LYS A 119 7.51 -12.62 15.54
N TRP A 120 7.82 -11.50 16.19
CA TRP A 120 7.94 -10.19 15.53
C TRP A 120 9.32 -10.01 14.93
N ALA A 121 9.43 -9.26 13.84
CA ALA A 121 10.70 -9.03 13.16
C ALA A 121 11.50 -7.88 13.75
N ALA A 122 10.83 -6.78 14.07
CA ALA A 122 11.48 -5.64 14.70
C ALA A 122 10.56 -4.93 15.68
N TRP A 123 11.15 -4.48 16.79
CA TRP A 123 10.53 -3.61 17.77
C TRP A 123 11.36 -2.33 17.86
N VAL A 124 10.84 -1.21 17.35
CA VAL A 124 11.60 0.03 17.18
C VAL A 124 11.15 1.05 18.21
N GLN A 125 12.09 1.56 19.00
CA GLN A 125 11.76 2.35 20.18
C GLN A 125 12.83 3.35 20.62
N SER A 126 12.50 4.15 21.64
CA SER A 126 13.41 5.13 22.24
C SER A 126 14.01 6.16 21.26
N GLY A 127 13.26 6.54 20.21
CA GLY A 127 13.72 7.51 19.22
C GLY A 127 14.56 6.91 18.09
N ALA A 128 14.71 5.58 18.05
CA ALA A 128 15.48 4.89 17.02
C ALA A 128 14.78 4.90 15.66
N LYS A 129 15.57 4.85 14.60
CA LYS A 129 15.08 4.75 13.22
C LYS A 129 15.47 3.45 12.57
N LEU A 130 14.48 2.71 12.07
CA LEU A 130 14.70 1.50 11.27
C LEU A 130 14.50 1.80 9.79
N THR A 131 15.48 1.47 8.97
CA THR A 131 15.36 1.45 7.50
C THR A 131 15.36 0.01 7.01
N VAL A 132 14.29 -0.37 6.30
CA VAL A 132 14.20 -1.64 5.55
C VAL A 132 14.50 -1.32 4.09
N ALA A 133 15.73 -1.58 3.66
CA ALA A 133 16.19 -1.24 2.31
C ALA A 133 15.43 -2.01 1.21
N ALA A 134 15.52 -1.53 -0.04
CA ALA A 134 14.73 -2.06 -1.16
C ALA A 134 14.99 -3.54 -1.46
N ASP A 135 16.20 -4.02 -1.17
CA ASP A 135 16.67 -5.39 -1.32
C ASP A 135 16.54 -6.23 -0.04
N MET A 136 15.85 -5.71 0.98
CA MET A 136 15.57 -6.43 2.21
C MET A 136 14.19 -7.08 2.18
N VAL A 137 14.13 -8.34 2.61
CA VAL A 137 12.89 -9.09 2.82
C VAL A 137 12.78 -9.47 4.29
N ILE A 138 11.65 -9.14 4.92
CA ILE A 138 11.34 -9.49 6.30
C ILE A 138 10.08 -10.34 6.32
N ASN A 139 10.14 -11.49 6.99
CA ASN A 139 9.04 -12.43 7.13
C ASN A 139 8.86 -12.82 8.61
N ALA A 140 7.72 -12.43 9.18
CA ALA A 140 7.25 -12.80 10.51
C ALA A 140 6.15 -13.86 10.40
N THR A 141 6.41 -15.09 10.83
CA THR A 141 5.60 -16.25 10.43
C THR A 141 4.56 -16.73 11.45
N SER A 142 4.59 -16.22 12.69
CA SER A 142 3.58 -16.55 13.70
C SER A 142 2.20 -16.06 13.27
N THR A 143 1.19 -16.89 13.50
CA THR A 143 -0.22 -16.55 13.27
C THR A 143 -0.90 -15.93 14.49
N ASP A 144 -0.17 -15.75 15.59
CA ASP A 144 -0.73 -15.22 16.82
C ASP A 144 -1.09 -13.74 16.65
N ALA A 145 -2.26 -13.36 17.15
CA ALA A 145 -2.78 -11.99 16.99
C ALA A 145 -1.86 -10.90 17.59
N ASN A 146 -0.95 -11.25 18.51
CA ASN A 146 0.01 -10.34 19.13
C ASN A 146 1.46 -10.50 18.61
N LYS A 147 1.63 -11.07 17.41
CA LYS A 147 2.93 -11.28 16.74
C LYS A 147 2.86 -10.73 15.31
N GLY A 148 2.99 -9.41 15.21
CA GLY A 148 3.05 -8.68 13.94
C GLY A 148 4.44 -8.69 13.30
N GLY A 149 4.62 -7.98 12.20
CA GLY A 149 5.92 -7.83 11.54
C GLY A 149 6.81 -6.83 12.27
N ILE A 150 6.50 -5.54 12.13
CA ILE A 150 7.27 -4.45 12.75
C ILE A 150 6.37 -3.64 13.67
N THR A 151 6.83 -3.41 14.91
CA THR A 151 6.17 -2.51 15.86
C THR A 151 7.04 -1.28 16.11
N VAL A 152 6.43 -0.10 16.20
CA VAL A 152 7.12 1.17 16.47
C VAL A 152 6.46 1.89 17.64
N GLN A 153 7.26 2.32 18.60
CA GLN A 153 6.79 3.04 19.79
C GLN A 153 7.75 4.14 20.26
N ASN A 154 7.24 5.00 21.14
CA ASN A 154 7.90 6.15 21.75
C ASN A 154 8.23 7.28 20.76
N THR A 155 8.08 8.50 21.27
CA THR A 155 8.22 9.72 20.47
C THR A 155 9.57 9.78 19.76
N GLY A 156 9.52 10.06 18.46
CA GLY A 156 10.70 10.21 17.61
C GLY A 156 11.17 8.92 16.93
N SER A 157 10.64 7.76 17.33
CA SER A 157 10.95 6.50 16.65
C SER A 157 10.33 6.46 15.25
N GLU A 158 11.04 5.86 14.31
CA GLU A 158 10.65 5.86 12.90
C GLU A 158 10.92 4.51 12.23
N VAL A 159 10.02 4.12 11.31
CA VAL A 159 10.27 3.06 10.34
C VAL A 159 10.10 3.62 8.94
N THR A 160 11.10 3.38 8.08
CA THR A 160 11.02 3.66 6.65
C THR A 160 11.23 2.38 5.86
N VAL A 161 10.26 2.04 5.00
CA VAL A 161 10.26 0.79 4.23
C VAL A 161 10.37 1.09 2.75
N TYR A 162 11.43 0.53 2.14
CA TYR A 162 11.61 0.42 0.69
C TYR A 162 11.48 -1.03 0.22
N GLY A 163 11.82 -1.99 1.07
CA GLY A 163 11.79 -3.43 0.77
C GLY A 163 10.45 -4.10 1.08
N LYS A 164 10.52 -5.36 1.49
CA LYS A 164 9.34 -6.19 1.77
C LYS A 164 9.21 -6.53 3.24
N VAL A 165 8.00 -6.38 3.78
CA VAL A 165 7.62 -6.79 5.13
C VAL A 165 6.36 -7.66 5.05
N THR A 166 6.47 -8.92 5.46
CA THR A 166 5.36 -9.87 5.51
C THR A 166 5.15 -10.32 6.96
N ALA A 167 3.89 -10.36 7.40
CA ALA A 167 3.51 -10.94 8.67
C ALA A 167 2.32 -11.90 8.53
N ALA A 168 2.27 -12.94 9.35
CA ALA A 168 1.14 -13.87 9.42
C ALA A 168 0.27 -13.68 10.68
N GLY A 169 0.63 -12.75 11.56
CA GLY A 169 -0.07 -12.44 12.80
C GLY A 169 -0.22 -10.93 12.98
N GLY A 170 -1.11 -10.51 13.89
CA GLY A 170 -1.34 -9.10 14.22
C GLY A 170 -1.47 -8.18 12.99
N ALA A 171 -0.60 -7.16 12.93
CA ALA A 171 -0.42 -6.29 11.76
C ALA A 171 0.98 -6.47 11.16
N ALA A 172 1.13 -6.28 9.84
CA ALA A 172 2.45 -6.33 9.23
C ALA A 172 3.34 -5.18 9.71
N ILE A 173 2.77 -3.98 9.87
CA ILE A 173 3.41 -2.87 10.57
C ILE A 173 2.40 -2.21 11.51
N SER A 174 2.81 -1.89 12.75
CA SER A 174 1.98 -1.22 13.74
C SER A 174 2.72 -0.10 14.47
N GLY A 175 2.01 0.99 14.75
CA GLY A 175 2.37 1.92 15.82
C GLY A 175 1.78 1.48 17.17
N ILE A 176 2.09 2.21 18.25
CA ILE A 176 1.42 2.12 19.56
C ILE A 176 0.84 3.49 19.93
N GLY A 177 -0.43 3.54 20.36
CA GLY A 177 -1.20 4.80 20.36
C GLY A 177 -1.64 5.33 21.72
N ASN A 178 -0.86 5.10 22.77
CA ASN A 178 -1.04 5.79 24.04
C ASN A 178 -0.07 6.99 24.15
N ALA A 179 -0.28 7.87 25.13
CA ALA A 179 0.50 9.11 25.26
C ALA A 179 2.01 8.88 25.54
N SER A 180 2.40 7.77 26.14
CA SER A 180 3.81 7.43 26.45
C SER A 180 4.53 6.70 25.31
N ASP A 181 3.77 5.97 24.49
CA ASP A 181 4.31 5.07 23.46
C ASP A 181 3.97 5.52 22.03
N GLY A 182 3.21 6.61 21.88
CA GLY A 182 2.95 7.27 20.59
C GLY A 182 4.11 8.12 20.08
N GLY A 183 3.82 9.00 19.13
CA GLY A 183 4.78 9.95 18.56
C GLY A 183 5.70 9.36 17.50
N VAL A 184 5.26 8.30 16.80
CA VAL A 184 6.09 7.55 15.84
C VAL A 184 5.75 7.87 14.39
N THR A 185 6.76 7.78 13.54
CA THR A 185 6.61 7.96 12.09
C THR A 185 6.73 6.62 11.37
N ILE A 186 5.82 6.34 10.44
CA ILE A 186 5.92 5.19 9.52
C ILE A 186 5.88 5.73 8.10
N ASN A 187 6.91 5.44 7.31
CA ASN A 187 7.03 5.83 5.91
C ASN A 187 7.03 4.59 5.02
N ILE A 188 6.09 4.53 4.08
CA ILE A 188 6.03 3.52 3.02
C ILE A 188 6.41 4.20 1.71
N GLU A 189 7.58 3.84 1.21
CA GLU A 189 8.19 4.44 0.02
C GLU A 189 7.78 3.70 -1.26
N ASP A 190 8.15 4.26 -2.41
CA ASP A 190 7.98 3.61 -3.70
C ASP A 190 8.71 2.26 -3.75
N GLY A 191 8.06 1.25 -4.33
CA GLY A 191 8.58 -0.12 -4.44
C GLY A 191 8.37 -1.00 -3.19
N ALA A 192 8.01 -0.42 -2.05
CA ALA A 192 7.77 -1.18 -0.83
C ALA A 192 6.63 -2.19 -0.98
N VAL A 193 6.72 -3.33 -0.29
CA VAL A 193 5.65 -4.34 -0.23
C VAL A 193 5.38 -4.69 1.23
N VAL A 194 4.21 -4.30 1.74
CA VAL A 194 3.76 -4.61 3.10
C VAL A 194 2.57 -5.55 3.00
N THR A 195 2.65 -6.73 3.60
CA THR A 195 1.61 -7.74 3.47
C THR A 195 1.33 -8.43 4.79
N ASN A 196 0.07 -8.49 5.17
CA ASN A 196 -0.40 -9.46 6.15
C ASN A 196 -1.10 -10.61 5.44
N THR A 197 -0.66 -11.84 5.72
CA THR A 197 -1.19 -13.05 5.08
C THR A 197 -2.30 -13.71 5.89
N ASN A 198 -2.62 -13.21 7.07
CA ASN A 198 -3.71 -13.72 7.90
C ASN A 198 -5.06 -13.16 7.44
N ASP A 199 -6.08 -14.00 7.38
CA ASP A 199 -7.45 -13.62 7.02
C ASP A 199 -8.06 -12.56 7.95
N GLY A 200 -7.55 -12.44 9.19
CA GLY A 200 -7.92 -11.40 10.15
C GLY A 200 -6.85 -10.32 10.36
N GLY A 201 -5.74 -10.38 9.63
CA GLY A 201 -4.57 -9.53 9.86
C GLY A 201 -4.65 -8.20 9.11
N LEU A 202 -4.10 -7.15 9.72
CA LEU A 202 -4.06 -5.81 9.12
C LEU A 202 -2.74 -5.62 8.37
N GLY A 203 -2.79 -4.98 7.20
CA GLY A 203 -1.55 -4.58 6.51
C GLY A 203 -0.78 -3.58 7.38
N ILE A 204 -1.42 -2.44 7.65
CA ILE A 204 -0.93 -1.45 8.62
C ILE A 204 -2.01 -1.15 9.65
N TYR A 205 -1.63 -1.20 10.93
CA TYR A 205 -2.45 -0.72 12.03
C TYR A 205 -1.86 0.56 12.61
N TYR A 206 -2.59 1.66 12.56
CA TYR A 206 -2.07 2.97 12.95
C TYR A 206 -2.90 3.62 14.06
N PRO A 207 -2.66 3.22 15.32
CA PRO A 207 -3.02 4.01 16.49
C PRO A 207 -1.79 4.87 16.86
N ASN A 208 -1.67 6.10 16.38
CA ASN A 208 -0.54 6.95 16.78
C ASN A 208 -0.86 8.45 16.83
N THR A 209 0.10 9.27 17.25
CA THR A 209 -0.06 10.73 17.39
C THR A 209 0.81 11.53 16.41
N SER A 210 1.68 10.88 15.64
CA SER A 210 2.53 11.51 14.63
C SER A 210 2.08 11.12 13.21
N ASN A 211 2.97 10.65 12.33
CA ASN A 211 2.72 10.54 10.90
C ASN A 211 2.76 9.10 10.34
N LEU A 212 1.75 8.74 9.57
CA LEU A 212 1.80 7.64 8.60
C LEU A 212 1.85 8.25 7.19
N ASN A 213 2.96 8.04 6.49
CA ASN A 213 3.19 8.58 5.16
C ASN A 213 3.25 7.44 4.14
N ILE A 214 2.24 7.37 3.27
CA ILE A 214 2.18 6.43 2.16
C ILE A 214 2.53 7.19 0.88
N LYS A 215 3.80 7.12 0.49
CA LYS A 215 4.28 7.74 -0.74
C LYS A 215 4.07 6.82 -1.94
N GLY A 216 4.19 5.51 -1.72
CA GLY A 216 4.16 4.49 -2.75
C GLY A 216 3.90 3.08 -2.23
N GLY A 217 4.41 2.10 -2.98
CA GLY A 217 4.41 0.69 -2.60
C GLY A 217 3.06 0.00 -2.73
N THR A 218 3.00 -1.25 -2.26
CA THR A 218 1.78 -2.06 -2.16
C THR A 218 1.55 -2.50 -0.72
N ILE A 219 0.37 -2.23 -0.18
CA ILE A 219 -0.03 -2.58 1.18
C ILE A 219 -1.23 -3.50 1.11
N THR A 220 -1.14 -4.69 1.70
CA THR A 220 -2.20 -5.71 1.65
C THR A 220 -2.49 -6.27 3.04
N GLY A 221 -3.77 -6.40 3.38
CA GLY A 221 -4.25 -7.12 4.54
C GLY A 221 -5.73 -7.48 4.39
N ALA A 222 -6.32 -8.10 5.42
CA ALA A 222 -7.77 -8.28 5.49
C ALA A 222 -8.47 -6.92 5.38
N THR A 223 -8.00 -5.96 6.16
CA THR A 223 -8.08 -4.53 5.84
C THR A 223 -6.67 -4.04 5.54
N GLY A 224 -6.51 -3.27 4.47
CA GLY A 224 -5.19 -2.79 4.03
C GLY A 224 -4.54 -1.88 5.07
N ILE A 225 -5.21 -0.80 5.43
CA ILE A 225 -4.79 0.16 6.46
C ILE A 225 -5.96 0.42 7.41
N TYR A 226 -5.72 0.33 8.72
CA TYR A 226 -6.71 0.64 9.75
C TYR A 226 -6.18 1.76 10.66
N VAL A 227 -6.85 2.91 10.65
CA VAL A 227 -6.41 4.14 11.33
C VAL A 227 -7.33 4.44 12.51
N LYS A 228 -6.77 4.66 13.70
CA LYS A 228 -7.55 5.08 14.89
C LYS A 228 -7.26 6.51 15.34
N CYS A 229 -6.08 7.02 15.04
CA CYS A 229 -5.66 8.38 15.37
C CYS A 229 -4.36 8.73 14.61
N GLY A 230 -3.97 10.00 14.67
CA GLY A 230 -2.72 10.50 14.08
C GLY A 230 -2.93 11.08 12.69
N SER A 231 -1.83 11.58 12.12
CA SER A 231 -1.82 12.21 10.79
C SER A 231 -1.46 11.17 9.72
N VAL A 232 -2.33 10.99 8.74
CA VAL A 232 -2.14 10.05 7.63
C VAL A 232 -2.12 10.82 6.32
N SER A 233 -1.03 10.66 5.57
CA SER A 233 -0.86 11.25 4.24
C SER A 233 -0.67 10.15 3.20
N VAL A 234 -1.55 10.10 2.21
CA VAL A 234 -1.44 9.19 1.07
C VAL A 234 -1.27 9.99 -0.21
N THR A 235 -0.08 9.93 -0.81
CA THR A 235 0.25 10.59 -2.08
C THR A 235 0.35 9.60 -3.22
N GLY A 236 0.52 8.31 -2.92
CA GLY A 236 0.66 7.24 -3.92
C GLY A 236 0.45 5.85 -3.32
N GLY A 237 0.87 4.83 -4.07
CA GLY A 237 0.80 3.42 -3.67
C GLY A 237 -0.51 2.71 -4.03
N THR A 238 -0.53 1.40 -3.77
CA THR A 238 -1.69 0.52 -3.95
C THR A 238 -2.07 -0.10 -2.62
N ILE A 239 -3.25 0.23 -2.11
CA ILE A 239 -3.77 -0.26 -0.83
C ILE A 239 -4.86 -1.27 -1.12
N VAL A 240 -4.75 -2.47 -0.54
CA VAL A 240 -5.61 -3.61 -0.85
C VAL A 240 -6.22 -4.19 0.42
N GLY A 241 -7.55 -4.22 0.45
CA GLY A 241 -8.35 -4.99 1.41
C GLY A 241 -8.84 -6.28 0.77
N ASN A 242 -8.33 -7.42 1.22
CA ASN A 242 -8.67 -8.74 0.68
C ASN A 242 -9.60 -9.54 1.61
N GLY A 243 -9.89 -9.03 2.81
CA GLY A 243 -10.74 -9.69 3.78
C GLY A 243 -12.18 -9.80 3.32
N ALA A 244 -12.95 -10.66 3.99
CA ALA A 244 -14.40 -10.67 3.84
C ALA A 244 -14.98 -9.34 4.33
N LYS A 245 -16.10 -8.92 3.72
CA LYS A 245 -16.87 -7.78 4.23
C LYS A 245 -17.38 -8.10 5.63
N ALA A 246 -17.14 -7.19 6.57
CA ALA A 246 -17.76 -7.21 7.88
C ALA A 246 -18.29 -5.82 8.24
N ASP A 247 -19.32 -5.78 9.09
CA ASP A 247 -19.80 -4.52 9.64
C ASP A 247 -18.80 -3.97 10.66
N TYR A 248 -18.71 -2.64 10.73
CA TYR A 248 -17.89 -1.99 11.74
C TYR A 248 -18.36 -2.33 13.15
N ALA A 249 -17.41 -2.74 13.99
CA ALA A 249 -17.62 -2.95 15.42
C ALA A 249 -16.42 -2.39 16.19
N TYR A 250 -16.69 -1.50 17.15
CA TYR A 250 -15.66 -0.94 18.02
C TYR A 250 -14.95 -2.03 18.83
N TYR A 251 -13.61 -1.99 18.86
CA TYR A 251 -12.79 -3.00 19.53
C TYR A 251 -11.60 -2.38 20.28
N GLY A 252 -11.89 -1.57 21.32
CA GLY A 252 -10.88 -1.11 22.27
C GLY A 252 -9.56 -0.64 21.64
N ASN A 253 -8.46 -1.27 22.07
CA ASN A 253 -7.09 -1.01 21.62
C ASN A 253 -6.70 -1.74 20.31
N GLY A 254 -7.63 -2.41 19.65
CA GLY A 254 -7.42 -3.10 18.38
C GLY A 254 -8.23 -2.48 17.25
N GLY A 255 -8.17 -3.14 16.08
CA GLY A 255 -9.01 -2.87 14.93
C GLY A 255 -9.63 -4.16 14.43
N ASN A 256 -10.94 -4.15 14.18
CA ASN A 256 -11.64 -5.27 13.55
C ASN A 256 -11.54 -5.10 12.03
N PRO A 257 -10.92 -6.02 11.28
CA PRO A 257 -10.89 -5.92 9.83
C PRO A 257 -12.31 -5.98 9.26
N THR A 258 -12.59 -5.11 8.31
CA THR A 258 -13.92 -4.92 7.68
C THR A 258 -13.90 -5.22 6.17
N GLY A 259 -12.72 -5.51 5.63
CA GLY A 259 -12.50 -5.89 4.23
C GLY A 259 -12.09 -4.73 3.33
N GLU A 260 -12.23 -3.47 3.78
CA GLU A 260 -11.88 -2.29 2.99
C GLU A 260 -10.37 -2.12 2.83
N ALA A 261 -9.96 -1.37 1.79
CA ALA A 261 -8.56 -0.99 1.64
C ALA A 261 -8.13 -0.02 2.75
N LEU A 262 -8.99 0.95 3.09
CA LEU A 262 -8.74 1.90 4.18
C LEU A 262 -9.94 1.99 5.12
N VAL A 263 -9.67 1.87 6.41
CA VAL A 263 -10.62 2.12 7.49
C VAL A 263 -10.15 3.28 8.35
N ILE A 264 -11.05 4.25 8.57
CA ILE A 264 -10.89 5.33 9.53
C ILE A 264 -11.86 5.08 10.69
N ASP A 265 -11.31 4.74 11.84
CA ASP A 265 -12.05 4.43 13.07
C ASP A 265 -11.92 5.60 14.05
N LYS A 266 -12.88 6.53 13.99
CA LYS A 266 -12.94 7.64 14.94
C LYS A 266 -13.61 7.16 16.23
N CYS A 267 -12.80 6.88 17.25
CA CYS A 267 -13.31 6.25 18.48
C CYS A 267 -12.80 6.88 19.78
N ASN A 268 -12.59 8.20 19.83
CA ASN A 268 -12.02 8.88 21.00
C ASN A 268 -10.74 8.17 21.51
N TYR A 269 -9.88 7.75 20.58
CA TYR A 269 -8.67 7.02 20.95
C TYR A 269 -7.75 7.93 21.77
N PRO A 270 -6.94 7.42 22.72
CA PRO A 270 -6.08 8.27 23.54
C PRO A 270 -5.14 9.20 22.77
N GLY A 271 -4.77 8.82 21.53
CA GLY A 271 -3.98 9.63 20.61
C GLY A 271 -4.73 10.76 19.89
N GLY A 272 -6.04 10.92 20.13
CA GLY A 272 -6.88 11.94 19.48
C GLY A 272 -7.65 11.43 18.27
N ASP A 273 -8.26 12.34 17.51
CA ASP A 273 -8.99 12.01 16.30
C ASP A 273 -8.03 11.71 15.12
N PRO A 274 -8.41 10.82 14.18
CA PRO A 274 -7.69 10.66 12.92
C PRO A 274 -7.72 11.94 12.08
N ALA A 275 -6.57 12.34 11.54
CA ALA A 275 -6.45 13.37 10.51
C ALA A 275 -5.90 12.72 9.24
N VAL A 276 -6.71 12.65 8.18
CA VAL A 276 -6.36 11.92 6.94
C VAL A 276 -6.33 12.88 5.77
N SER A 277 -5.39 12.68 4.84
CA SER A 277 -5.31 13.35 3.55
C SER A 277 -4.94 12.35 2.46
N ILE A 278 -5.80 12.23 1.45
CA ILE A 278 -5.58 11.39 0.27
C ILE A 278 -5.52 12.29 -0.95
N THR A 279 -4.34 12.36 -1.56
CA THR A 279 -4.05 13.15 -2.77
C THR A 279 -3.77 12.27 -3.99
N GLY A 280 -3.46 10.98 -3.76
CA GLY A 280 -3.19 10.01 -4.80
C GLY A 280 -3.29 8.57 -4.29
N GLY A 281 -2.82 7.62 -5.11
CA GLY A 281 -2.86 6.18 -4.81
C GLY A 281 -4.10 5.46 -5.37
N THR A 282 -4.07 4.14 -5.25
CA THR A 282 -5.16 3.23 -5.65
C THR A 282 -5.64 2.43 -4.45
N PHE A 283 -6.95 2.41 -4.22
CA PHE A 283 -7.59 1.71 -3.10
C PHE A 283 -8.54 0.65 -3.63
N SER A 284 -8.24 -0.61 -3.37
CA SER A 284 -8.98 -1.74 -3.91
C SER A 284 -9.47 -2.66 -2.81
N SER A 285 -10.77 -2.93 -2.79
CA SER A 285 -11.36 -4.05 -2.09
C SER A 285 -12.23 -4.85 -3.04
N THR A 286 -12.12 -6.18 -2.94
CA THR A 286 -12.92 -7.11 -3.76
C THR A 286 -14.29 -7.38 -3.12
N ASN A 287 -14.35 -7.39 -1.78
CA ASN A 287 -15.52 -7.86 -1.04
C ASN A 287 -16.27 -6.72 -0.32
N ALA A 288 -15.58 -5.62 -0.03
CA ALA A 288 -16.11 -4.47 0.70
C ALA A 288 -15.97 -3.18 -0.12
N ASN A 289 -16.27 -2.03 0.50
CA ASN A 289 -15.97 -0.74 -0.10
C ASN A 289 -14.46 -0.50 -0.15
N ALA A 290 -13.99 0.43 -0.99
CA ALA A 290 -12.59 0.82 -0.99
C ALA A 290 -12.21 1.54 0.30
N VAL A 291 -13.10 2.39 0.82
CA VAL A 291 -12.89 3.21 2.02
C VAL A 291 -14.10 3.13 2.93
N GLY A 292 -13.87 3.01 4.23
CA GLY A 292 -14.89 3.16 5.28
C GLY A 292 -14.45 4.18 6.34
N SER A 293 -15.32 5.13 6.67
CA SER A 293 -15.15 6.00 7.84
C SER A 293 -16.26 5.75 8.86
N TYR A 294 -15.85 5.39 10.08
CA TYR A 294 -16.72 4.92 11.14
C TYR A 294 -16.52 5.72 12.42
N VAL A 295 -17.52 5.61 13.29
CA VAL A 295 -17.52 6.26 14.60
C VAL A 295 -17.89 5.25 15.68
N GLY A 296 -17.13 5.22 16.77
CA GLY A 296 -17.42 4.36 17.92
C GLY A 296 -17.01 4.98 19.24
N ASN A 297 -17.14 4.21 20.33
CA ASN A 297 -16.69 4.64 21.67
C ASN A 297 -17.17 6.05 22.08
N ASN A 298 -18.45 6.34 21.83
CA ASN A 298 -19.10 7.62 22.13
C ASN A 298 -18.52 8.84 21.38
N ALA A 299 -17.67 8.63 20.37
CA ALA A 299 -17.28 9.70 19.46
C ALA A 299 -18.48 10.10 18.59
N THR A 300 -18.39 11.26 17.95
CA THR A 300 -19.43 11.78 17.06
C THR A 300 -18.84 12.29 15.75
N GLY A 301 -19.61 12.15 14.68
CA GLY A 301 -19.24 12.59 13.33
C GLY A 301 -18.13 11.75 12.71
N VAL A 302 -18.44 11.06 11.61
CA VAL A 302 -17.42 10.40 10.78
C VAL A 302 -16.47 11.45 10.18
N VAL A 303 -15.26 11.01 9.82
CA VAL A 303 -14.30 11.88 9.13
C VAL A 303 -14.74 11.99 7.66
N THR A 304 -14.73 13.20 7.09
CA THR A 304 -15.14 13.47 5.70
C THR A 304 -14.24 14.55 5.10
N GLY A 305 -14.34 14.77 3.78
CA GLY A 305 -13.58 15.81 3.07
C GLY A 305 -12.08 15.55 2.97
N PHE A 306 -11.61 14.35 3.29
CA PHE A 306 -10.19 13.99 3.31
C PHE A 306 -9.67 13.47 1.97
N ILE A 307 -10.55 13.22 0.99
CA ILE A 307 -10.18 12.72 -0.33
C ILE A 307 -10.16 13.86 -1.36
N THR A 308 -8.99 14.11 -1.91
CA THR A 308 -8.75 15.15 -2.94
C THR A 308 -8.22 14.58 -4.26
N GLY A 309 -7.83 13.31 -4.28
CA GLY A 309 -7.38 12.57 -5.46
C GLY A 309 -7.35 11.07 -5.19
N GLY A 310 -6.89 10.30 -6.19
CA GLY A 310 -6.78 8.83 -6.11
C GLY A 310 -7.84 8.08 -6.94
N THR A 311 -7.67 6.76 -6.99
CA THR A 311 -8.57 5.82 -7.69
C THR A 311 -9.07 4.75 -6.71
N PHE A 312 -10.36 4.42 -6.77
CA PHE A 312 -11.06 3.57 -5.82
C PHE A 312 -11.86 2.49 -6.54
N SER A 313 -11.98 1.31 -5.92
CA SER A 313 -12.81 0.20 -6.44
C SER A 313 -14.30 0.33 -6.13
N SER A 314 -14.70 1.32 -5.34
CA SER A 314 -16.09 1.64 -5.02
C SER A 314 -16.29 3.15 -4.96
N ASP A 315 -17.56 3.57 -4.93
CA ASP A 315 -17.91 4.97 -4.73
C ASP A 315 -17.39 5.48 -3.36
N VAL A 316 -16.92 6.72 -3.35
CA VAL A 316 -16.35 7.43 -2.19
C VAL A 316 -16.91 8.85 -2.03
N ASP A 317 -17.97 9.22 -2.77
CA ASP A 317 -18.54 10.58 -2.81
C ASP A 317 -18.79 11.17 -1.39
N ALA A 318 -19.18 10.34 -0.43
CA ALA A 318 -19.41 10.74 0.97
C ALA A 318 -18.16 11.28 1.71
N TYR A 319 -16.95 11.07 1.18
CA TYR A 319 -15.68 11.40 1.82
C TYR A 319 -14.86 12.44 1.06
N VAL A 320 -15.34 12.87 -0.11
CA VAL A 320 -14.62 13.75 -1.03
C VAL A 320 -14.68 15.21 -0.57
N ALA A 321 -13.60 15.95 -0.80
CA ALA A 321 -13.54 17.38 -0.50
C ALA A 321 -14.52 18.19 -1.37
N ALA A 322 -15.00 19.33 -0.87
CA ALA A 322 -16.09 20.09 -1.48
C ALA A 322 -15.79 20.63 -2.89
N ASP A 323 -14.52 20.82 -3.26
CA ASP A 323 -14.06 21.30 -4.59
C ASP A 323 -13.70 20.15 -5.56
N LYS A 324 -14.12 18.93 -5.22
CA LYS A 324 -13.80 17.69 -5.92
C LYS A 324 -15.07 16.91 -6.23
N ILE A 325 -14.97 15.98 -7.17
CA ILE A 325 -16.07 15.11 -7.59
C ILE A 325 -15.56 13.73 -7.99
N VAL A 326 -16.39 12.71 -7.83
CA VAL A 326 -16.07 11.33 -8.25
C VAL A 326 -16.52 11.09 -9.68
N GLN A 327 -15.54 10.87 -10.57
CA GLN A 327 -15.75 10.35 -11.91
C GLN A 327 -15.84 8.82 -11.86
N LYS A 328 -16.90 8.25 -12.45
CA LYS A 328 -17.05 6.82 -12.67
C LYS A 328 -16.53 6.47 -14.07
N ASP A 329 -15.49 5.64 -14.11
CA ASP A 329 -14.81 5.17 -15.32
C ASP A 329 -14.83 3.63 -15.35
N GLY A 330 -15.89 3.08 -15.94
CA GLY A 330 -16.17 1.66 -15.87
C GLY A 330 -16.43 1.20 -14.42
N GLY A 331 -15.58 0.30 -13.92
CA GLY A 331 -15.61 -0.19 -12.53
C GLY A 331 -14.75 0.62 -11.55
N ALA A 332 -14.05 1.65 -12.02
CA ALA A 332 -13.19 2.49 -11.19
C ALA A 332 -13.84 3.84 -10.87
N TYR A 333 -13.52 4.37 -9.70
CA TYR A 333 -13.99 5.66 -9.20
C TYR A 333 -12.79 6.57 -8.99
N LYS A 334 -12.70 7.68 -9.70
CA LYS A 334 -11.55 8.59 -9.70
C LYS A 334 -11.97 9.94 -9.14
N VAL A 335 -11.23 10.48 -8.19
CA VAL A 335 -11.50 11.80 -7.62
C VAL A 335 -10.76 12.86 -8.43
N VAL A 336 -11.51 13.81 -8.98
CA VAL A 336 -11.02 14.89 -9.85
C VAL A 336 -11.56 16.26 -9.39
N ALA A 337 -11.04 17.35 -9.94
CA ALA A 337 -11.54 18.69 -9.66
C ALA A 337 -12.97 18.88 -10.18
N ASP A 338 -13.84 19.49 -9.37
CA ASP A 338 -15.18 19.90 -9.82
C ASP A 338 -15.11 21.30 -10.45
N GLY A 339 -14.80 21.34 -11.75
CA GLY A 339 -14.75 22.59 -12.50
C GLY A 339 -14.28 22.38 -13.94
N ALA A 340 -15.01 22.97 -14.89
CA ALA A 340 -14.73 22.85 -16.32
C ALA A 340 -14.82 21.42 -16.88
N ILE A 341 -15.71 20.59 -16.32
CA ILE A 341 -15.96 19.23 -16.82
C ILE A 341 -16.68 19.29 -18.18
N THR A 342 -16.13 18.59 -19.17
CA THR A 342 -16.64 18.61 -20.57
C THR A 342 -17.13 17.25 -21.07
N SER A 343 -16.86 16.16 -20.35
CA SER A 343 -17.30 14.82 -20.70
C SER A 343 -17.18 13.88 -19.49
N GLY A 344 -17.71 12.66 -19.61
CA GLY A 344 -17.59 11.61 -18.59
C GLY A 344 -18.87 11.39 -17.79
N THR A 345 -18.79 10.44 -16.87
CA THR A 345 -19.88 10.05 -15.96
C THR A 345 -19.44 10.27 -14.52
N TYR A 346 -20.32 10.82 -13.69
CA TYR A 346 -20.03 11.27 -12.32
C TYR A 346 -21.11 10.78 -11.35
N THR A 347 -20.76 10.55 -10.09
CA THR A 347 -21.71 10.02 -9.08
C THR A 347 -22.62 11.11 -8.51
N SER A 348 -22.19 12.37 -8.54
CA SER A 348 -22.94 13.58 -8.19
C SER A 348 -22.99 14.56 -9.38
N GLN A 349 -23.79 15.63 -9.28
CA GLN A 349 -23.97 16.57 -10.40
C GLN A 349 -22.71 17.42 -10.62
N PRO A 350 -22.01 17.30 -11.77
CA PRO A 350 -20.80 18.06 -12.03
C PRO A 350 -21.06 19.52 -12.38
N THR A 351 -20.11 20.39 -12.04
CA THR A 351 -20.03 21.77 -12.50
C THR A 351 -19.46 21.82 -13.92
N VAL A 352 -20.30 22.17 -14.89
CA VAL A 352 -19.96 22.18 -16.33
C VAL A 352 -19.87 23.61 -16.89
N PRO A 353 -18.96 23.89 -17.85
CA PRO A 353 -18.86 25.20 -18.48
C PRO A 353 -19.98 25.43 -19.51
N SER A 354 -20.12 26.68 -19.96
CA SER A 354 -21.06 27.03 -21.03
C SER A 354 -20.84 26.18 -22.29
N GLY A 355 -21.92 25.78 -22.94
CA GLY A 355 -21.89 24.86 -24.09
C GLY A 355 -21.90 23.38 -23.73
N TYR A 356 -21.96 23.04 -22.43
CA TYR A 356 -22.10 21.67 -21.93
C TYR A 356 -23.30 21.55 -21.01
N LYS A 357 -23.80 20.32 -20.85
CA LYS A 357 -24.87 19.98 -19.91
C LYS A 357 -24.52 18.71 -19.14
N ALA A 358 -24.89 18.68 -17.86
CA ALA A 358 -24.94 17.46 -17.06
C ALA A 358 -26.37 16.90 -17.10
N THR A 359 -26.51 15.64 -17.52
CA THR A 359 -27.80 14.94 -17.57
C THR A 359 -27.80 13.82 -16.55
N LYS A 360 -28.80 13.78 -15.67
CA LYS A 360 -28.96 12.68 -14.72
C LYS A 360 -29.43 11.43 -15.45
N ASN A 361 -28.76 10.32 -15.18
CA ASN A 361 -29.05 9.00 -15.72
C ASN A 361 -30.03 8.25 -14.79
N ASP A 362 -30.63 7.19 -15.31
CA ASP A 362 -31.57 6.34 -14.56
C ASP A 362 -30.90 5.63 -13.38
N ASP A 363 -29.60 5.34 -13.47
CA ASP A 363 -28.80 4.73 -12.40
C ASP A 363 -28.36 5.74 -11.32
N GLY A 364 -28.82 6.99 -11.41
CA GLY A 364 -28.50 8.07 -10.46
C GLY A 364 -27.22 8.83 -10.76
N THR A 365 -26.36 8.33 -11.66
CA THR A 365 -25.14 9.03 -12.10
C THR A 365 -25.47 10.21 -13.03
N TRP A 366 -24.46 11.00 -13.39
CA TRP A 366 -24.58 12.16 -14.27
C TRP A 366 -23.63 12.05 -15.44
N THR A 367 -24.13 12.19 -16.67
CA THR A 367 -23.30 12.23 -17.87
C THR A 367 -23.18 13.65 -18.40
N VAL A 368 -21.95 14.07 -18.71
CA VAL A 368 -21.66 15.37 -19.30
C VAL A 368 -21.53 15.25 -20.82
N THR A 369 -22.27 16.10 -21.54
CA THR A 369 -22.24 16.16 -23.01
C THR A 369 -22.20 17.60 -23.52
N LYS A 370 -21.64 17.79 -24.70
CA LYS A 370 -21.68 19.07 -25.42
C LYS A 370 -23.11 19.35 -25.90
N ILE A 371 -23.60 20.55 -25.66
CA ILE A 371 -24.88 21.03 -26.18
C ILE A 371 -24.74 21.14 -27.70
N SER A 372 -25.57 20.38 -28.44
CA SER A 372 -25.67 20.46 -29.89
C SER A 372 -27.03 21.07 -30.24
N TYR A 373 -27.02 22.21 -30.94
CA TYR A 373 -28.21 22.80 -31.52
C TYR A 373 -28.44 22.19 -32.90
N TYR A 374 -29.49 21.39 -33.05
CA TYR A 374 -29.98 21.04 -34.38
C TYR A 374 -30.71 22.26 -34.95
N TYR A 375 -30.12 22.89 -35.95
CA TYR A 375 -30.80 23.91 -36.74
C TYR A 375 -31.78 23.19 -37.68
N TYR A 376 -33.08 23.29 -37.37
CA TYR A 376 -34.12 22.98 -38.34
C TYR A 376 -34.33 24.21 -39.22
N PRO A 377 -33.94 24.23 -40.50
CA PRO A 377 -34.40 25.27 -41.40
C PRO A 377 -35.92 25.18 -41.47
N SER A 378 -36.60 26.24 -41.04
CA SER A 378 -38.05 26.38 -41.20
C SER A 378 -38.39 26.25 -42.68
N THR A 379 -39.20 25.25 -43.04
CA THR A 379 -39.86 25.22 -44.34
C THR A 379 -40.92 26.31 -44.33
N SER A 380 -40.59 27.48 -44.85
CA SER A 380 -41.55 28.55 -45.08
C SER A 380 -42.62 28.04 -46.05
N ASP A 381 -43.84 27.80 -45.55
CA ASP A 381 -45.03 27.64 -46.36
C ASP A 381 -45.20 28.91 -47.20
N THR A 382 -44.84 28.82 -48.48
CA THR A 382 -45.10 29.90 -49.43
C THR A 382 -46.47 29.63 -50.03
N THR A 383 -47.46 30.37 -49.55
CA THR A 383 -48.79 30.41 -50.15
C THR A 383 -48.68 30.84 -51.61
N THR A 384 -49.20 30.00 -52.51
CA THR A 384 -49.35 30.30 -53.93
C THR A 384 -50.26 31.52 -54.11
N SER A 385 -49.70 32.64 -54.57
CA SER A 385 -50.46 33.75 -55.13
C SER A 385 -50.30 33.77 -56.64
N THR A 386 -51.39 33.55 -57.35
CA THR A 386 -51.50 33.53 -58.81
C THR A 386 -51.62 34.95 -59.36
N THR A 387 -50.60 35.46 -60.07
CA THR A 387 -50.79 36.41 -61.19
C THR A 387 -49.63 36.31 -62.20
N THR A 388 -49.93 36.70 -63.43
CA THR A 388 -49.35 36.28 -64.72
C THR A 388 -48.07 37.00 -65.20
N LYS A 389 -47.12 36.20 -65.72
CA LYS A 389 -46.24 36.36 -66.92
C LYS A 389 -45.32 37.59 -67.11
N GLY A 390 -44.01 37.33 -67.08
CA GLY A 390 -42.94 38.08 -67.75
C GLY A 390 -41.58 37.34 -67.67
N SER A 391 -40.88 37.15 -68.79
CA SER A 391 -39.73 36.24 -69.02
C SER A 391 -38.45 36.50 -68.19
N PRO A 392 -37.50 35.53 -68.06
CA PRO A 392 -36.52 35.48 -66.98
C PRO A 392 -35.16 36.10 -67.34
N LYS A 393 -34.47 36.72 -66.37
CA LYS A 393 -33.02 36.94 -66.42
C LYS A 393 -32.36 36.94 -65.03
N THR A 394 -31.20 36.26 -65.00
CA THR A 394 -30.02 36.35 -64.10
C THR A 394 -30.05 35.71 -62.71
N PHE A 395 -29.32 34.57 -62.62
CA PHE A 395 -28.40 34.12 -61.56
C PHE A 395 -28.18 35.04 -60.34
N ASP A 396 -28.17 34.48 -59.12
CA ASP A 396 -26.94 34.44 -58.31
C ASP A 396 -26.97 33.36 -57.20
N ALA A 397 -25.77 32.99 -56.75
CA ALA A 397 -25.32 31.78 -56.09
C ALA A 397 -25.71 31.59 -54.61
N GLY A 398 -25.98 30.34 -54.24
CA GLY A 398 -26.03 29.86 -52.86
C GLY A 398 -25.22 28.57 -52.75
N ILE A 399 -23.93 28.73 -52.45
CA ILE A 399 -22.89 27.71 -52.35
C ILE A 399 -23.21 26.63 -51.30
N ALA A 400 -22.94 25.39 -51.68
CA ALA A 400 -22.92 24.19 -50.85
C ALA A 400 -21.66 24.14 -49.96
N VAL A 401 -21.80 23.71 -48.71
CA VAL A 401 -20.69 23.18 -47.88
C VAL A 401 -21.25 21.98 -47.10
N TYR A 402 -21.12 20.77 -47.65
CA TYR A 402 -20.08 19.76 -47.38
C TYR A 402 -20.01 19.24 -45.93
N VAL A 403 -20.62 18.07 -45.73
CA VAL A 403 -20.28 17.11 -44.68
C VAL A 403 -19.07 16.31 -45.19
N GLY A 404 -17.97 16.32 -44.44
CA GLY A 404 -16.72 15.61 -44.75
C GLY A 404 -16.23 14.79 -43.57
N MET A 405 -15.99 13.51 -43.83
CA MET A 405 -15.69 12.40 -42.92
C MET A 405 -14.27 12.37 -42.30
N ALA A 406 -14.21 11.82 -41.08
CA ALA A 406 -13.36 10.71 -40.56
C ALA A 406 -11.80 10.75 -40.55
N LEU A 407 -11.29 9.86 -39.66
CA LEU A 407 -9.92 9.39 -39.38
C LEU A 407 -9.13 10.23 -38.35
N THR A 408 -8.52 9.68 -37.29
CA THR A 408 -7.76 8.42 -37.19
C THR A 408 -7.80 7.80 -35.78
N SER A 409 -8.10 6.49 -35.71
CA SER A 409 -7.72 5.59 -34.62
C SER A 409 -6.59 4.68 -35.11
N ALA A 410 -5.50 4.54 -34.33
CA ALA A 410 -4.65 3.34 -34.21
C ALA A 410 -3.30 3.65 -33.50
N ALA A 411 -3.08 2.97 -32.37
CA ALA A 411 -1.83 2.35 -31.89
C ALA A 411 -1.92 2.20 -30.35
N GLY A 412 -1.80 1.02 -29.74
CA GLY A 412 -1.55 -0.31 -30.24
C GLY A 412 -1.76 -1.34 -29.11
N VAL A 413 -2.11 -2.57 -29.49
CA VAL A 413 -2.00 -3.72 -28.61
C VAL A 413 -1.24 -4.78 -29.40
N ALA A 414 0.01 -5.02 -29.02
CA ALA A 414 0.79 -6.13 -29.52
C ALA A 414 0.38 -7.37 -28.72
N PHE A 415 -0.16 -8.38 -29.40
CA PHE A 415 -0.28 -9.73 -28.83
C PHE A 415 0.59 -10.68 -29.67
N VAL A 416 1.56 -11.28 -29.01
CA VAL A 416 2.49 -12.27 -29.56
C VAL A 416 1.79 -13.63 -29.56
N GLY A 417 1.54 -14.17 -30.75
CA GLY A 417 1.09 -15.55 -30.97
C GLY A 417 2.16 -16.35 -31.68
N LYS A 418 2.84 -17.22 -30.92
CA LYS A 418 3.87 -18.18 -31.36
C LYS A 418 3.22 -19.30 -32.19
N LYS A 419 3.75 -19.61 -33.38
CA LYS A 419 3.40 -20.83 -34.14
C LYS A 419 4.53 -21.87 -34.03
N ARG A 420 4.10 -23.11 -33.81
CA ARG A 420 4.85 -24.38 -33.94
C ARG A 420 4.68 -24.93 -35.37
N GLU A 421 5.40 -26.04 -35.63
CA GLU A 421 5.48 -26.94 -36.80
C GLU A 421 6.85 -26.76 -37.50
N ASP A 422 7.78 -27.71 -37.52
CA ASP A 422 7.79 -29.17 -37.27
C ASP A 422 9.04 -29.61 -36.49
#